data_AF-A0A6A6WVH8-F1
#
_entry.id   AF-A0A6A6WVH8-F1
#
_cell.length_a   1.000
_cell.length_b   1.000
_cell.length_c   1.000
_cell.angle_alpha   90.00
_cell.angle_beta   90.00
_cell.angle_gamma   90.00
#
_symmetry.space_group_name_H-M   'P 1'
#
loop_
_entity.id
_entity.type
_entity.pdbx_description
1 polymer ?
#
loop_
_entity_poly.entity_id
_entity_poly.type
_entity_poly.pdbx_seq_one_letter_code
_entity_poly.pdbx_strand_id
1 'polypeptide(L)' 'LKIKDAVGRKFSYPYHLVQSWVGMEELIKAAFLHVEVIGPHVHEGHYDLVGPSGEIILPQVWESIVQP' A
#
# COMPACT_ATOMS: atom_id res chain seq x y z
N LEU A 1 7.68 -3.31 7.22
CA LEU A 1 7.19 -1.98 6.80
C LEU A 1 5.93 -1.58 7.58
N LYS A 2 5.86 -0.35 8.11
CA LYS A 2 4.69 0.20 8.81
C LYS A 2 3.89 1.09 7.87
N ILE A 3 2.59 0.86 7.79
CA ILE A 3 1.71 1.57 6.84
C ILE A 3 0.46 2.05 7.57
N LYS A 4 0.01 3.24 7.19
CA LYS A 4 -1.29 3.78 7.60
C LYS A 4 -2.13 3.96 6.34
N ASP A 5 -3.36 3.49 6.37
CA ASP A 5 -4.28 3.66 5.25
C ASP A 5 -5.13 4.95 5.37
N ALA A 6 -5.93 5.22 4.33
CA ALA A 6 -6.80 6.40 4.25
C ALA A 6 -7.89 6.46 5.34
N VAL A 7 -8.23 5.33 5.96
CA VAL A 7 -9.23 5.24 7.05
C VAL A 7 -8.60 5.17 8.44
N GLY A 8 -7.27 5.31 8.53
CA GLY A 8 -6.54 5.44 9.79
C GLY A 8 -6.09 4.13 10.44
N ARG A 9 -6.31 2.98 9.80
CA ARG A 9 -5.81 1.68 10.28
C ARG A 9 -4.31 1.61 10.09
N LYS A 10 -3.64 0.89 10.98
CA LYS A 10 -2.19 0.71 10.96
C LYS A 10 -1.85 -0.76 10.74
N PHE A 11 -0.95 -1.01 9.81
CA PHE A 11 -0.46 -2.34 9.46
C PHE A 11 1.05 -2.41 9.64
N SER A 12 1.52 -3.62 9.95
CA SER A 12 2.95 -3.92 9.99
C SER A 12 3.17 -5.24 9.26
N TYR A 13 3.84 -5.16 8.11
CA TYR A 13 4.12 -6.32 7.28
C TYR A 13 5.60 -6.71 7.35
N PRO A 14 5.93 -8.00 7.37
CA PRO A 14 7.31 -8.47 7.21
C PRO A 14 7.81 -8.15 5.80
N TYR A 15 9.10 -7.82 5.67
CA TYR A 15 9.71 -7.36 4.42
C TYR A 15 9.44 -8.29 3.23
N HIS A 16 9.58 -9.60 3.41
CA HIS A 16 9.42 -10.56 2.31
C HIS A 16 8.03 -10.55 1.65
N LEU A 17 6.99 -10.04 2.31
CA LEU A 17 5.65 -9.87 1.74
C LEU A 17 5.48 -8.56 0.96
N VAL A 18 6.30 -7.55 1.26
CA VAL A 18 6.19 -6.20 0.68
C VAL A 18 7.41 -5.81 -0.14
N GLN A 19 8.36 -6.73 -0.34
CA GLN A 19 9.60 -6.44 -1.07
C GLN A 19 9.38 -6.19 -2.58
N SER A 20 8.21 -6.55 -3.12
CA SER A 20 7.79 -6.24 -4.48
C SER A 20 6.49 -5.44 -4.49
N TRP A 21 6.27 -4.67 -5.56
CA TRP A 21 5.03 -3.92 -5.74
C TRP A 21 3.82 -4.85 -5.75
N VAL A 22 3.92 -5.99 -6.44
CA VAL A 22 2.84 -6.98 -6.54
C VAL A 22 2.40 -7.48 -5.16
N GLY A 23 3.35 -7.86 -4.30
CA GLY A 23 3.02 -8.31 -2.95
C GLY A 23 2.43 -7.20 -2.09
N MET A 24 2.94 -5.98 -2.23
CA MET A 24 2.39 -4.80 -1.56
C MET A 24 0.96 -4.49 -2.03
N GLU A 25 0.68 -4.53 -3.34
CA GLU A 25 -0.62 -4.26 -3.94
C GLU A 25 -1.67 -5.30 -3.52
N GLU A 26 -1.29 -6.58 -3.44
CA GLU A 26 -2.16 -7.65 -2.94
C GLU A 26 -2.62 -7.36 -1.50
N LEU A 27 -1.70 -6.92 -0.64
CA LEU A 27 -2.01 -6.56 0.75
C LEU A 27 -2.90 -5.31 0.84
N ILE A 28 -2.69 -4.32 -0.03
CA ILE A 28 -3.56 -3.13 -0.14
C ILE A 28 -4.97 -3.57 -0.50
N LYS A 29 -5.13 -4.34 -1.58
CA LYS A 29 -6.44 -4.84 -2.02
C LYS A 29 -7.13 -5.64 -0.91
N ALA A 30 -6.40 -6.56 -0.28
CA ALA A 30 -6.93 -7.35 0.83
C ALA A 30 -7.40 -6.49 2.02
N ALA A 31 -6.68 -5.41 2.36
CA ALA A 31 -7.09 -4.51 3.43
C ALA A 31 -8.38 -3.74 3.12
N PHE A 32 -8.72 -3.56 1.84
CA PHE A 32 -9.86 -2.78 1.39
C PHE A 32 -11.06 -3.61 0.91
N LEU A 33 -10.98 -4.94 0.96
CA LEU A 33 -12.03 -5.87 0.49
C LEU A 33 -13.43 -5.60 1.08
N HIS A 34 -13.50 -5.15 2.34
CA HIS A 34 -14.77 -4.90 3.05
C HIS A 34 -14.98 -3.41 3.39
N VAL A 35 -14.35 -2.50 2.64
CA VAL A 35 -14.52 -1.06 2.81
C VAL A 35 -15.45 -0.56 1.71
N GLU A 36 -16.76 -0.56 1.94
CA GLU A 36 -17.79 -0.43 0.88
C GLU A 36 -17.62 0.77 -0.06
N VAL A 37 -17.23 1.94 0.46
CA VAL A 37 -17.14 3.17 -0.35
C VAL A 37 -15.82 3.29 -1.11
N ILE A 38 -14.71 2.92 -0.48
CA ILE A 38 -13.36 3.20 -1.00
C ILE A 38 -12.74 1.94 -1.62
N GLY A 39 -13.21 0.76 -1.23
CA GLY A 39 -12.72 -0.53 -1.66
C GLY A 39 -12.71 -0.71 -3.18
N PRO A 40 -13.83 -0.46 -3.89
CA PRO A 40 -13.86 -0.57 -5.35
C PRO A 40 -12.78 0.28 -6.03
N HIS A 41 -12.61 1.54 -5.59
CA HIS A 41 -11.58 2.44 -6.11
C HIS A 41 -10.16 1.93 -5.84
N VAL A 42 -9.91 1.39 -4.64
CA VAL A 42 -8.61 0.79 -4.31
C VAL A 42 -8.33 -0.45 -5.17
N HIS A 43 -9.33 -1.29 -5.41
CA HIS A 43 -9.18 -2.46 -6.28
C HIS A 43 -8.90 -2.09 -7.74
N GLU A 44 -9.40 -0.94 -8.19
CA GLU A 44 -9.12 -0.36 -9.52
C GLU A 44 -7.78 0.38 -9.60
N GLY A 45 -7.04 0.53 -8.49
CA GLY A 45 -5.75 1.24 -8.47
C GLY A 45 -5.88 2.75 -8.30
N HIS A 46 -7.05 3.28 -7.91
CA HIS A 46 -7.29 4.70 -7.71
C HIS A 46 -6.80 5.18 -6.34
N TYR A 47 -5.50 5.09 -6.10
CA TYR A 47 -4.85 5.56 -4.88
C TYR A 47 -3.38 5.91 -5.13
N ASP A 48 -2.84 6.78 -4.28
CA ASP A 48 -1.42 7.08 -4.22
C ASP A 48 -0.80 6.42 -2.98
N LEU A 49 0.42 5.90 -3.12
CA LEU A 49 1.27 5.67 -1.97
C LEU A 49 1.99 6.95 -1.60
N VAL A 50 1.97 7.29 -0.31
CA VAL A 50 2.59 8.51 0.20
C VAL A 50 3.72 8.13 1.15
N GLY A 51 4.92 8.62 0.87
CA GLY A 51 6.10 8.43 1.69
C GLY A 51 6.08 9.27 2.97
N PRO A 52 7.03 9.04 3.89
CA PRO A 52 7.07 9.71 5.19
C PRO A 52 7.18 11.24 5.10
N SER A 53 7.72 11.78 4.00
CA SER A 53 7.87 13.23 3.79
C SER A 53 6.72 13.83 2.96
N GLY A 54 5.71 13.03 2.61
CA GLY A 54 4.56 13.46 1.82
C GLY A 54 4.72 13.30 0.30
N GLU A 55 5.83 12.74 -0.16
CA GLU A 55 6.07 12.45 -1.58
C GLU A 55 5.19 11.30 -2.08
N ILE A 56 4.77 11.35 -3.34
CA ILE A 56 4.07 10.24 -3.99
C ILE A 56 5.10 9.19 -4.41
N ILE A 57 4.85 7.94 -4.04
CA ILE A 57 5.65 6.78 -4.42
C ILE A 57 4.94 6.09 -5.58
N LEU A 58 5.62 6.00 -6.72
CA LEU A 58 5.11 5.29 -7.89
C LEU A 58 5.37 3.79 -7.78
N PRO A 59 4.45 2.92 -8.25
CA PRO A 59 4.64 1.47 -8.29
C PRO A 59 5.98 1.03 -8.90
N GLN A 60 6.44 1.72 -9.95
CA GLN A 60 7.64 1.36 -10.72
C GLN A 60 8.94 1.56 -9.95
N VAL A 61 8.93 2.33 -8.87
CA VAL A 61 10.13 2.60 -8.05
C VAL A 61 10.05 1.94 -6.68
N TRP A 62 8.99 1.17 -6.41
CA TRP A 62 8.71 0.58 -5.11
C TRP A 62 9.89 -0.22 -4.55
N GLU A 63 10.42 -1.15 -5.34
CA GLU A 63 11.54 -2.03 -4.98
C GLU A 63 12.82 -1.26 -4.64
N SER A 64 12.98 -0.04 -5.17
CA SER A 64 14.14 0.82 -4.87
C SER A 64 14.00 1.60 -3.56
N ILE A 65 12.77 1.75 -3.06
CA ILE A 65 12.43 2.53 -1.87
C ILE A 65 12.28 1.62 -0.65
N VAL A 66 11.68 0.44 -0.83
CA VAL A 66 11.44 -0.49 0.26
C VAL A 66 12.76 -1.15 0.70
N GLN A 67 13.01 -1.14 2.01
CA GLN A 67 14.20 -1.73 2.61
C GLN A 67 13.79 -2.76 3.70
N PRO A 68 14.64 -3.77 3.97
CA PRO A 68 14.45 -4.74 5.05
C PRO A 68 14.21 -4.11 6.43
#